data_AF-A0A4P5VNK3-F1
#
_entry.id   AF-A0A4P5VNK3-F1
#
_cell.length_a   1.000
_cell.length_b   1.000
_cell.length_c   1.000
_cell.angle_alpha   90.00
_cell.angle_beta   90.00
_cell.angle_gamma   90.00
#
_symmetry.space_group_name_H-M   'P 1'
#
loop_
_entity.id
_entity.type
_entity.pdbx_description
1 polymer ?
#
loop_
_entity_poly.entity_id
_entity_poly.type
_entity_poly.pdbx_seq_one_letter_code
_entity_poly.pdbx_strand_id
1 'polypeptide(L)'
;MTSAKPQGHRPAKTSRIELRATEDDRDLLDRAAAALGTDRSSFLLSQGRLAAQRVLADREQFVLDTDAQQEWERINSRPARSLPGLTRLLERPSPFVPPTADQPQA
;
A
#
# COMPACT_ATOMS: atom_id res chain seq x y z
N MET A 1 -17.86 -1.19 33.18
CA MET A 1 -17.03 -0.06 32.70
C MET A 1 -16.99 -0.13 31.19
N THR A 2 -17.59 0.86 30.53
CA THR A 2 -17.88 0.90 29.09
C THR A 2 -16.60 0.96 28.26
N SER A 3 -16.40 -0.03 27.39
CA SER A 3 -15.36 0.00 26.35
C SER A 3 -15.79 0.95 25.23
N ALA A 4 -15.12 2.11 25.12
CA ALA A 4 -15.29 3.01 24.00
C ALA A 4 -14.42 2.52 22.81
N LYS A 5 -15.09 2.11 21.73
CA LYS A 5 -14.48 1.78 20.43
C LYS A 5 -13.73 3.02 19.90
N PRO A 6 -12.46 2.93 19.47
CA PRO A 6 -11.77 4.08 18.91
C PRO A 6 -12.45 4.49 17.60
N GLN A 7 -12.95 5.72 17.55
CA GLN A 7 -13.49 6.30 16.32
C GLN A 7 -12.32 6.48 15.35
N GLY A 8 -12.38 5.80 14.20
CA GLY A 8 -11.39 5.96 13.15
C GLY A 8 -11.43 7.38 12.61
N HIS A 9 -10.41 8.18 12.92
CA HIS A 9 -10.24 9.51 12.35
C HIS A 9 -9.93 9.34 10.86
N ARG A 10 -10.95 9.51 10.01
CA ARG A 10 -10.74 9.58 8.56
C ARG A 10 -10.17 10.97 8.30
N PRO A 11 -8.89 11.08 7.87
CA PRO A 11 -8.24 12.38 7.73
C PRO A 11 -9.06 13.28 6.80
N ALA A 12 -9.18 14.56 7.17
CA ALA A 12 -9.91 15.54 6.37
C ALA A 12 -9.32 15.61 4.96
N LYS A 13 -10.18 15.66 3.94
CA LYS A 13 -9.77 15.82 2.53
C LYS A 13 -9.37 17.27 2.28
N THR A 14 -8.12 17.64 2.62
CA THR A 14 -7.64 19.02 2.57
C THR A 14 -6.99 19.41 1.23
N SER A 15 -6.59 18.44 0.41
CA SER A 15 -5.94 18.68 -0.89
C SER A 15 -6.94 18.58 -2.04
N ARG A 16 -6.86 19.53 -2.98
CA ARG A 16 -7.71 19.59 -4.18
C ARG A 16 -6.93 19.10 -5.41
N ILE A 17 -7.59 18.30 -6.25
CA ILE A 17 -7.06 17.83 -7.53
C ILE A 17 -8.00 18.34 -8.63
N GLU A 18 -7.47 19.17 -9.53
CA GLU A 18 -8.19 19.69 -10.69
C GLU A 18 -7.91 18.82 -11.91
N LEU A 19 -8.95 18.37 -12.61
CA LEU A 19 -8.85 17.58 -13.83
C LEU A 19 -9.67 18.22 -14.94
N ARG A 20 -9.07 18.31 -16.13
CA ARG A 20 -9.79 18.62 -17.37
C ARG A 20 -10.09 17.32 -18.09
N ALA A 21 -11.31 17.20 -18.59
CA ALA A 21 -11.79 16.04 -19.33
C ALA A 21 -12.66 16.51 -20.49
N THR A 22 -12.77 15.68 -21.53
CA THR A 22 -13.76 15.90 -22.60
C THR A 22 -15.18 15.68 -22.07
N GLU A 23 -16.19 16.06 -22.85
CA GLU A 23 -17.59 15.77 -22.53
C GLU A 23 -17.86 14.26 -22.48
N ASP A 24 -17.36 13.53 -23.49
CA ASP A 24 -17.50 12.08 -23.57
C ASP A 24 -16.86 11.36 -22.36
N ASP A 25 -15.66 11.78 -21.96
CA ASP A 25 -14.99 11.22 -20.78
C ASP A 25 -15.80 11.50 -19.51
N ARG A 26 -16.33 12.72 -19.37
CA ARG A 26 -17.15 13.12 -18.22
C ARG A 26 -18.39 12.24 -18.11
N ASP A 27 -19.11 12.07 -19.21
CA ASP A 27 -20.36 11.30 -19.26
C ASP A 27 -20.11 9.80 -19.03
N LEU A 28 -18.98 9.27 -19.53
CA LEU A 28 -18.54 7.91 -19.24
C LEU A 28 -18.25 7.72 -17.74
N LEU A 29 -17.50 8.64 -17.14
CA LEU A 29 -17.14 8.58 -15.71
C LEU A 29 -18.36 8.74 -14.80
N ASP A 30 -19.30 9.63 -15.14
CA ASP A 30 -20.54 9.83 -14.39
C ASP A 30 -21.41 8.58 -14.42
N ARG A 31 -21.54 7.91 -15.59
CA ARG A 31 -22.24 6.62 -15.69
C ARG A 31 -21.57 5.51 -14.87
N ALA A 32 -20.24 5.42 -14.90
CA ALA A 32 -19.50 4.44 -14.12
C ALA A 32 -19.68 4.67 -12.61
N ALA A 33 -19.64 5.92 -12.16
CA ALA A 33 -19.90 6.28 -10.77
C ALA A 33 -21.34 5.92 -10.34
N ALA A 34 -22.33 6.25 -11.19
CA ALA A 34 -23.73 5.92 -10.95
C ALA A 34 -23.98 4.41 -10.85
N ALA A 35 -23.36 3.61 -11.73
CA ALA A 35 -23.46 2.14 -11.68
C ALA A 35 -22.91 1.53 -10.39
N LEU A 36 -21.97 2.21 -9.73
CA LEU A 36 -21.39 1.81 -8.44
C LEU A 36 -22.04 2.51 -7.24
N GLY A 37 -23.08 3.32 -7.46
CA GLY A 37 -23.79 4.05 -6.39
C GLY A 37 -22.92 5.10 -5.69
N THR A 38 -21.97 5.72 -6.39
CA THR A 38 -21.07 6.74 -5.85
C THR A 38 -21.04 8.00 -6.73
N ASP A 39 -20.49 9.10 -6.22
CA ASP A 39 -20.28 10.32 -7.00
C ASP A 39 -18.99 10.24 -7.82
N ARG A 40 -18.90 11.06 -8.88
CA ARG A 40 -17.75 11.07 -9.78
C ARG A 40 -16.42 11.30 -9.06
N SER A 41 -16.38 12.20 -8.08
CA SER A 41 -15.13 12.54 -7.39
C SER A 41 -14.66 11.36 -6.52
N SER A 42 -15.59 10.71 -5.81
CA SER A 42 -15.32 9.50 -5.05
C SER A 42 -14.88 8.34 -5.94
N PHE A 43 -15.55 8.13 -7.09
CA PHE A 43 -15.17 7.13 -8.08
C PHE A 43 -13.74 7.36 -8.59
N LEU A 44 -13.45 8.56 -9.09
CA LEU A 44 -12.14 8.92 -9.63
C LEU A 44 -11.03 8.79 -8.60
N LEU A 45 -11.25 9.25 -7.37
CA LEU A 45 -10.25 9.12 -6.30
C LEU A 45 -9.99 7.66 -5.93
N SER A 46 -11.04 6.83 -5.92
CA SER A 46 -10.91 5.40 -5.61
C SER A 46 -10.15 4.66 -6.69
N GLN A 47 -10.56 4.84 -7.95
CA GLN A 47 -9.90 4.20 -9.10
C GLN A 47 -8.48 4.72 -9.31
N GLY A 48 -8.28 6.04 -9.18
CA GLY A 48 -6.96 6.66 -9.24
C GLY A 48 -6.03 6.15 -8.14
N ARG A 49 -6.53 5.97 -6.91
CA ARG A 49 -5.74 5.36 -5.83
C ARG A 49 -5.36 3.92 -6.17
N LEU A 50 -6.29 3.11 -6.64
CA LEU A 50 -6.03 1.72 -6.99
C LEU A 50 -5.00 1.61 -8.13
N ALA A 51 -5.15 2.43 -9.16
CA ALA A 51 -4.20 2.50 -10.26
C ALA A 51 -2.81 2.94 -9.78
N ALA A 52 -2.72 4.00 -8.97
CA ALA A 52 -1.47 4.45 -8.39
C ALA A 52 -0.80 3.36 -7.53
N GLN A 53 -1.56 2.65 -6.71
CA GLN A 53 -1.05 1.54 -5.89
C GLN A 53 -0.48 0.41 -6.75
N ARG A 54 -1.15 0.04 -7.84
CA ARG A 54 -0.66 -0.98 -8.77
C ARG A 54 0.65 -0.54 -9.43
N VAL A 55 0.67 0.67 -9.99
CA VAL A 55 1.89 1.24 -10.62
C VAL A 55 3.06 1.26 -9.65
N LEU A 56 2.83 1.59 -8.37
CA LEU A 56 3.87 1.60 -7.35
C LEU A 56 4.26 0.20 -6.87
N ALA A 57 3.33 -0.75 -6.83
CA ALA A 57 3.59 -2.14 -6.45
C ALA A 57 4.38 -2.90 -7.52
N ASP A 58 4.10 -2.61 -8.80
CA ASP A 58 4.77 -3.23 -9.95
C ASP A 58 6.11 -2.55 -10.27
N ARG A 59 6.52 -1.55 -9.49
CA ARG A 59 7.77 -0.80 -9.71
C ARG A 59 8.98 -1.64 -9.31
N GLU A 60 9.81 -2.01 -10.29
CA GLU A 60 11.01 -2.81 -10.07
C GLU A 60 12.28 -1.98 -9.80
N GLN A 61 12.32 -0.71 -10.22
CA GLN A 61 13.52 0.13 -10.14
C GLN A 61 13.37 1.33 -9.21
N PHE A 62 14.26 1.44 -8.22
CA PHE A 62 14.33 2.57 -7.28
C PHE A 62 15.61 3.37 -7.53
N VAL A 63 15.48 4.48 -8.24
CA VAL A 63 16.60 5.40 -8.49
C VAL A 63 16.70 6.35 -7.30
N LEU A 64 17.89 6.44 -6.71
CA LEU A 64 18.22 7.33 -5.62
C LEU A 64 19.08 8.47 -6.16
N ASP A 65 18.82 9.69 -5.71
CA ASP A 65 19.80 10.77 -5.82
C ASP A 65 20.91 10.57 -4.77
N THR A 66 21.94 11.42 -4.83
CA THR A 66 23.13 11.30 -3.97
C THR A 66 22.76 11.33 -2.47
N ASP A 67 21.83 12.20 -2.08
CA ASP A 67 21.44 12.34 -0.66
C ASP A 67 20.66 11.11 -0.19
N ALA A 68 19.73 10.62 -1.01
CA ALA A 68 18.97 9.41 -0.73
C ALA A 68 19.87 8.16 -0.71
N GLN A 69 20.90 8.10 -1.55
CA GLN A 69 21.89 7.01 -1.54
C GLN A 69 22.70 7.00 -0.24
N GLN A 70 23.21 8.15 0.21
CA GLN A 70 23.96 8.24 1.47
C GLN A 70 23.11 7.81 2.67
N GLU A 71 21.85 8.23 2.70
CA GLU A 71 20.92 7.82 3.75
C GLU A 71 20.62 6.31 3.70
N TRP A 72 20.46 5.75 2.50
CA TRP A 72 20.30 4.31 2.31
C TRP A 72 21.50 3.53 2.86
N GLU A 73 22.72 3.92 2.52
CA GLU A 73 23.95 3.29 3.00
C GLU A 73 24.07 3.39 4.53
N ARG A 74 23.78 4.57 5.09
CA ARG A 74 23.80 4.82 6.54
C ARG A 74 22.76 4.00 7.32
N ILE A 75 21.60 3.70 6.71
CA ILE A 75 20.61 2.80 7.33
C ILE A 75 21.11 1.36 7.29
N ASN A 76 21.66 0.91 6.15
CA ASN A 76 22.10 -0.47 5.96
C ASN A 76 23.41 -0.80 6.69
N SER A 77 24.24 0.19 7.03
CA SER A 77 25.45 -0.01 7.81
C SER A 77 25.19 -0.28 9.30
N ARG A 78 23.94 -0.12 9.76
CA ARG A 78 23.58 -0.36 11.16
C ARG A 78 23.55 -1.86 11.46
N PRO A 79 23.98 -2.28 12.66
CA PRO A 79 23.85 -3.67 13.06
C PRO A 79 22.37 -4.10 13.06
N ALA A 80 22.13 -5.35 12.63
CA ALA A 80 20.81 -5.94 12.67
C ALA A 80 20.28 -5.93 14.12
N ARG A 81 19.02 -5.53 14.28
CA ARG A 81 18.36 -5.55 15.58
C ARG A 81 17.48 -6.78 15.67
N SER A 82 17.47 -7.43 16.83
CA SER A 82 16.48 -8.46 17.11
C SER A 82 15.10 -7.82 17.24
N LEU A 83 14.15 -8.29 16.43
CA LEU A 83 12.76 -7.86 16.44
C LEU A 83 11.91 -9.05 16.88
N PRO A 84 11.42 -9.10 18.13
CA PRO A 84 10.70 -10.26 18.66
C PRO A 84 9.48 -10.67 17.80
N GLY A 85 8.78 -9.69 17.22
CA GLY A 85 7.68 -9.95 16.29
C GLY A 85 8.11 -10.60 14.98
N LEU A 86 9.31 -10.27 14.48
CA LEU A 86 9.88 -10.90 13.29
C LEU A 86 10.32 -12.34 13.59
N THR A 87 10.96 -12.57 14.75
CA THR A 87 11.29 -13.93 15.21
C THR A 87 10.06 -14.81 15.25
N ARG A 88 9.00 -14.36 15.93
CA ARG A 88 7.73 -15.10 16.01
C ARG A 88 7.08 -15.32 14.64
N LEU A 89 7.20 -14.37 13.72
CA LEU A 89 6.68 -14.50 12.36
C LEU A 89 7.40 -15.59 11.58
N LEU A 90 8.74 -15.64 11.68
CA LEU A 90 9.58 -16.62 10.97
C LEU A 90 9.49 -18.03 11.58
N GLU A 91 9.17 -18.16 12.86
CA GLU A 91 8.89 -19.45 13.52
C GLU A 91 7.55 -20.06 13.08
N ARG A 92 6.64 -19.26 12.51
CA ARG A 92 5.34 -19.75 12.08
C ARG A 92 5.48 -20.55 10.77
N PRO A 93 4.80 -21.70 10.63
CA PRO A 93 4.79 -22.44 9.37
C PRO A 93 4.45 -21.54 8.18
N SER A 94 5.27 -21.62 7.14
CA SER A 94 5.04 -20.85 5.92
C SER A 94 3.75 -21.31 5.25
N PRO A 95 2.84 -20.40 4.86
CA PRO A 95 1.67 -20.76 4.06
C PRO A 95 2.04 -21.04 2.59
N PHE A 96 3.27 -20.72 2.17
CA PHE A 96 3.72 -20.83 0.78
C PHE A 96 4.71 -21.99 0.55
N VAL A 97 5.27 -22.53 1.62
CA VAL A 97 6.19 -23.68 1.57
C VAL A 97 5.58 -24.76 2.44
N PRO A 98 5.16 -25.92 1.88
CA PRO A 98 4.70 -27.02 2.71
C PRO A 98 5.80 -27.39 3.71
N PRO A 99 5.46 -27.71 4.97
CA PRO A 99 6.44 -28.07 5.97
C PRO A 99 7.31 -29.19 5.40
N THR A 100 8.59 -28.90 5.19
CA THR A 100 9.54 -29.89 4.72
C THR A 100 9.61 -30.92 5.84
N ALA A 101 9.10 -32.13 5.59
CA ALA A 101 9.37 -33.26 6.47
C ALA A 101 10.90 -33.37 6.56
N ASP A 102 11.42 -33.33 7.78
CA ASP A 102 12.85 -33.44 8.10
C ASP A 102 13.59 -34.33 7.11
N GLN A 103 14.56 -33.76 6.40
CA GLN A 103 15.67 -34.56 5.90
C GLN A 103 16.53 -34.91 7.13
N PRO A 104 16.79 -36.20 7.41
CA PRO A 104 17.67 -36.58 8.50
C PRO A 104 19.09 -36.10 8.17
N GLN A 105 19.65 -35.24 9.02
CA GLN A 105 21.06 -34.88 8.97
C GLN A 105 21.89 -36.06 9.49
N ALA A 106 22.83 -36.51 8.65
CA ALA A 106 23.94 -37.39 8.99
C ALA A 106 25.06 -36.60 9.68
#